data_AF-A0A2A6PJV0-F1
#
_entry.id   AF-A0A2A6PJV0-F1
#
_cell.length_a   1.000
_cell.length_b   1.000
_cell.length_c   1.000
_cell.angle_alpha   90.00
_cell.angle_beta   90.00
_cell.angle_gamma   90.00
#
_symmetry.space_group_name_H-M   'P 1'
#
loop_
_entity.id
_entity.type
_entity.pdbx_description
1 polymer ?
#
loop_
_entity_poly.entity_id
_entity_poly.type
_entity_poly.pdbx_seq_one_letter_code
_entity_poly.pdbx_strand_id
1 'polypeptide(L)'
;MTKSLFPGFDGLMSLSRREGVDVRPTLLRVLTDLYVQTRVHSDDEQRQFVELATRLIDQVDDATRAAVKAKLAIYPQTPVPVLQKLGLVAAQEGRRVPLAREIPAPAPAPSPVRAPTEAEQRMAANMAMQPKDAAEIHDMFFRAGPSERALILHNLAQTPLKAAPRIPTVRAKRAIQILEMAAIAGDVENFALELGDSLILPSRVAAQIVDDPGGEALAVAARALDMPSPNFQRILLFFKPAIGTSVNEVYRLSRLYDRLSDRSALVLLAAWRGSTLAVTRAKYQSALHDGERQRARAGANQTRPGVQPGSSPTVRTGTGGSSER
;
A
#
# COMPACT_ATOMS: atom_id res chain seq x y z
N MET A 1 46.75 -15.96 -11.98
CA MET A 1 46.45 -15.17 -10.76
C MET A 1 45.03 -15.51 -10.33
N THR A 2 44.87 -16.45 -9.39
CA THR A 2 43.57 -16.81 -8.81
C THR A 2 43.13 -15.67 -7.90
N LYS A 3 42.11 -14.93 -8.33
CA LYS A 3 41.54 -13.84 -7.55
C LYS A 3 40.82 -14.47 -6.34
N SER A 4 41.39 -14.35 -5.15
CA SER A 4 40.72 -14.77 -3.91
C SER A 4 39.41 -14.00 -3.79
N LEU A 5 38.28 -14.71 -3.88
CA LEU A 5 36.93 -14.11 -3.87
C LEU A 5 36.49 -13.63 -2.49
N PHE A 6 37.27 -13.92 -1.45
CA PHE A 6 36.94 -13.56 -0.07
C PHE A 6 38.03 -12.68 0.57
N PRO A 7 38.31 -11.48 0.02
CA PRO A 7 39.24 -10.54 0.64
C PRO A 7 38.68 -10.11 2.01
N GLY A 8 39.35 -10.51 3.10
CA GLY A 8 38.97 -10.17 4.48
C GLY A 8 38.77 -11.35 5.44
N PHE A 9 38.69 -12.59 4.94
CA PHE A 9 38.46 -13.77 5.78
C PHE A 9 39.66 -14.14 6.68
N ASP A 10 40.90 -13.94 6.20
CA ASP A 10 42.11 -14.16 7.00
C ASP A 10 42.19 -13.21 8.20
N GLY A 11 41.66 -11.98 8.06
CA GLY A 11 41.59 -11.00 9.15
C GLY A 11 40.66 -11.42 10.29
N LEU A 12 39.50 -12.00 9.96
CA LEU A 12 38.52 -12.51 10.93
C LEU A 12 39.00 -13.76 11.68
N MET A 13 39.75 -14.64 11.01
CA MET A 13 40.40 -15.79 11.66
C MET A 13 41.56 -15.36 12.59
N SER A 14 42.22 -14.24 12.32
CA SER A 14 43.24 -13.67 13.20
C SER A 14 42.65 -13.03 14.47
N LEU A 15 41.44 -12.49 14.39
CA LEU A 15 40.71 -11.89 15.51
C LEU A 15 40.17 -12.94 16.49
N SER A 16 39.70 -14.10 16.00
CA SER A 16 39.16 -15.16 16.87
C SER A 16 40.19 -15.75 17.83
N ARG A 17 41.48 -15.76 17.44
CA ARG A 17 42.58 -16.21 18.30
C ARG A 17 42.91 -15.21 19.42
N ARG A 18 42.53 -13.94 19.28
CA ARG A 18 42.90 -12.86 20.21
C ARG A 18 41.84 -12.52 21.25
N GLU A 19 40.55 -12.67 20.94
CA GLU A 19 39.45 -12.21 21.83
C GLU A 19 38.59 -13.32 22.44
N GLY A 20 38.84 -14.59 22.13
CA GLY A 20 38.08 -15.72 22.71
C GLY A 20 36.61 -15.81 22.24
N VAL A 21 36.21 -14.99 21.28
CA VAL A 21 34.87 -15.00 20.67
C VAL A 21 34.83 -16.04 19.55
N ASP A 22 33.87 -16.97 19.61
CA ASP A 22 33.65 -17.94 18.54
C ASP A 22 33.07 -17.25 17.30
N VAL A 23 33.92 -16.98 16.31
CA VAL A 23 33.52 -16.35 15.04
C VAL A 23 32.89 -17.34 14.05
N ARG A 24 32.97 -18.66 14.30
CA ARG A 24 32.51 -19.70 13.37
C ARG A 24 31.02 -19.58 13.05
N PRO A 25 30.12 -19.27 14.01
CA PRO A 25 28.71 -19.06 13.71
C PRO A 25 28.46 -17.88 12.76
N THR A 26 29.14 -16.76 13.00
CA THR A 26 29.04 -15.56 12.15
C THR A 26 29.59 -15.84 10.76
N LEU A 27 30.73 -16.55 10.68
CA LEU A 27 31.39 -16.90 9.43
C LEU A 27 30.50 -17.76 8.55
N LEU A 28 29.89 -18.81 9.11
CA LEU A 28 28.99 -19.68 8.36
C LEU A 28 27.77 -18.93 7.83
N ARG A 29 27.21 -18.01 8.64
CA ARG A 29 26.06 -17.20 8.22
C ARG A 29 26.41 -16.26 7.07
N VAL A 30 27.54 -15.55 7.16
CA VAL A 30 28.02 -14.63 6.11
C VAL A 30 28.36 -15.39 4.83
N LEU A 31 29.09 -16.51 4.94
CA LEU A 31 29.44 -17.35 3.80
C LEU A 31 28.19 -17.90 3.08
N THR A 32 27.18 -18.32 3.85
CA THR A 32 25.88 -18.75 3.31
C THR A 32 25.14 -17.60 2.64
N ASP A 33 25.16 -16.41 3.22
CA ASP A 33 24.46 -15.25 2.65
C ASP A 33 25.08 -14.80 1.32
N LEU A 34 26.41 -14.72 1.26
CA LEU A 34 27.14 -14.40 0.04
C LEU A 34 26.88 -15.43 -1.07
N TYR A 35 26.83 -16.72 -0.73
CA TYR A 35 26.53 -17.77 -1.69
C TYR A 35 25.09 -17.68 -2.24
N VAL A 36 24.12 -17.34 -1.40
CA VAL A 36 22.70 -17.22 -1.83
C VAL A 36 22.43 -15.94 -2.64
N GLN A 37 23.19 -14.86 -2.41
CA GLN A 37 23.04 -13.60 -3.15
C GLN A 37 23.36 -13.74 -4.65
N THR A 38 24.25 -14.66 -5.03
CA THR A 38 24.65 -14.89 -6.43
C THR A 38 23.88 -16.08 -7.02
N ARG A 39 23.29 -15.91 -8.21
CA ARG A 39 22.46 -16.95 -8.88
C ARG A 39 23.24 -17.89 -9.80
N VAL A 40 24.50 -17.60 -10.09
CA VAL A 40 25.36 -18.39 -10.98
C VAL A 40 26.73 -18.45 -10.32
N HIS A 41 27.19 -19.66 -9.99
CA HIS A 41 28.50 -19.91 -9.40
C HIS A 41 29.38 -20.66 -10.39
N SER A 42 30.67 -20.35 -10.40
CA SER A 42 31.67 -21.21 -11.04
C SER A 42 31.86 -22.51 -10.25
N ASP A 43 32.36 -23.55 -10.92
CA ASP A 43 32.63 -24.85 -10.28
C ASP A 43 33.62 -24.71 -9.10
N ASP A 44 34.60 -23.80 -9.21
CA ASP A 44 35.59 -23.55 -8.16
C ASP A 44 34.97 -22.87 -6.94
N GLU A 45 34.09 -21.87 -7.15
CA GLU A 45 33.35 -21.19 -6.07
C GLU A 45 32.43 -22.17 -5.33
N GLN A 46 31.73 -23.02 -6.08
CA GLN A 46 30.86 -24.04 -5.48
C GLN A 46 31.68 -25.03 -4.64
N ARG A 47 32.83 -25.50 -5.13
CA ARG A 47 33.73 -26.40 -4.39
C ARG A 47 34.25 -25.74 -3.11
N GLN A 48 34.68 -24.49 -3.19
CA GLN A 48 35.21 -23.74 -2.04
C GLN A 48 34.12 -23.50 -0.98
N PHE A 49 32.91 -23.13 -1.40
CA PHE A 49 31.77 -22.98 -0.50
C PHE A 49 31.45 -24.30 0.22
N VAL A 50 31.39 -25.41 -0.52
CA VAL A 50 31.12 -26.75 0.05
C VAL A 50 32.18 -27.12 1.10
N GLU A 51 33.46 -26.93 0.79
CA GLU A 51 34.55 -27.27 1.70
C GLU A 51 34.45 -26.48 3.02
N LEU A 52 34.25 -25.17 2.93
CA LEU A 52 34.18 -24.30 4.11
C LEU A 52 32.89 -24.49 4.91
N ALA A 53 31.73 -24.52 4.23
CA ALA A 53 30.44 -24.66 4.88
C ALA A 53 30.36 -26.00 5.62
N THR A 54 30.79 -27.10 5.00
CA THR A 54 30.73 -28.42 5.65
C THR A 54 31.60 -28.48 6.90
N ARG A 55 32.83 -27.93 6.88
CA ARG A 55 33.68 -27.89 8.07
C ARG A 55 33.12 -27.03 9.21
N LEU A 56 32.47 -25.92 8.86
CA LEU A 56 31.87 -25.00 9.85
C LEU A 56 30.57 -25.54 10.45
N ILE A 57 29.74 -26.24 9.66
CA ILE A 57 28.47 -26.81 10.14
C ILE A 57 28.67 -27.73 11.35
N ASP A 58 29.75 -28.52 11.39
CA ASP A 58 30.01 -29.43 12.51
C ASP A 58 30.36 -28.69 13.82
N GLN A 59 30.86 -27.46 13.70
CA GLN A 59 31.49 -26.71 14.79
C GLN A 59 30.61 -25.61 15.37
N VAL A 60 29.42 -25.37 14.81
CA VAL A 60 28.49 -24.31 15.25
C VAL A 60 27.33 -24.90 16.06
N ASP A 61 26.68 -24.06 16.85
CA ASP A 61 25.50 -24.40 17.66
C ASP A 61 24.25 -24.66 16.81
N ASP A 62 23.26 -25.35 17.39
CA ASP A 62 22.03 -25.76 16.70
C ASP A 62 21.19 -24.58 16.20
N ALA A 63 21.19 -23.44 16.90
CA ALA A 63 20.43 -22.27 16.47
C ALA A 63 21.04 -21.68 15.18
N THR A 64 22.37 -21.67 15.07
CA THR A 64 23.04 -21.29 13.83
C THR A 64 22.80 -22.28 12.69
N ARG A 65 22.82 -23.58 12.97
CA ARG A 65 22.49 -24.62 11.96
C ARG A 65 21.07 -24.44 11.44
N ALA A 66 20.10 -24.17 12.32
CA ALA A 66 18.71 -23.93 11.94
C ALA A 66 18.55 -22.70 11.02
N ALA A 67 19.24 -21.60 11.31
CA ALA A 67 19.20 -20.38 10.49
C ALA A 67 19.77 -20.61 9.08
N VAL A 68 20.90 -21.32 8.98
CA VAL A 68 21.53 -21.68 7.70
C VAL A 68 20.66 -22.67 6.93
N LYS A 69 20.08 -23.66 7.62
CA LYS A 69 19.14 -24.64 7.06
C LYS A 69 17.92 -23.97 6.44
N ALA A 70 17.31 -23.02 7.14
CA ALA A 70 16.14 -22.29 6.64
C ALA A 70 16.45 -21.51 5.35
N LYS A 71 17.63 -20.88 5.26
CA LYS A 71 18.07 -20.16 4.06
C LYS A 71 18.33 -21.09 2.87
N LEU A 72 19.07 -22.18 3.11
CA LEU A 72 19.45 -23.11 2.04
C LEU A 72 18.30 -24.01 1.57
N ALA A 73 17.28 -24.26 2.41
CA ALA A 73 16.11 -25.05 2.01
C ALA A 73 15.29 -24.40 0.87
N ILE A 74 15.36 -23.08 0.73
CA ILE A 74 14.61 -22.31 -0.28
C ILE A 74 15.48 -22.04 -1.53
N TYR A 75 16.81 -22.16 -1.41
CA TYR A 75 17.73 -21.87 -2.50
C TYR A 75 17.89 -23.09 -3.44
N PRO A 76 17.50 -22.99 -4.73
CA PRO A 76 17.41 -24.14 -5.64
C PRO A 76 18.77 -24.72 -6.02
N GLN A 77 19.86 -23.95 -5.97
CA GLN A 77 21.22 -24.39 -6.32
C GLN A 77 22.06 -24.75 -5.08
N THR A 78 21.43 -25.25 -4.02
CA THR A 78 22.18 -25.67 -2.83
C THR A 78 22.97 -26.95 -3.13
N PRO A 79 24.30 -26.97 -2.91
CA PRO A 79 25.12 -28.15 -3.17
C PRO A 79 24.71 -29.36 -2.32
N VAL A 80 24.64 -30.54 -2.96
CA VAL A 80 24.23 -31.81 -2.35
C VAL A 80 24.99 -32.15 -1.06
N PRO A 81 26.33 -31.95 -0.94
CA PRO A 81 27.05 -32.27 0.28
C PRO A 81 26.60 -31.42 1.49
N VAL A 82 26.20 -30.16 1.25
CA VAL A 82 25.71 -29.26 2.30
C VAL A 82 24.27 -29.63 2.70
N LEU A 83 23.43 -30.01 1.73
CA LEU A 83 22.07 -30.52 1.99
C LEU A 83 22.08 -31.75 2.89
N GLN A 84 22.90 -32.75 2.54
CA GLN A 84 23.05 -33.97 3.33
C GLN A 84 23.49 -33.66 4.77
N LYS A 85 24.45 -32.74 4.91
CA LYS A 85 25.01 -32.38 6.22
C LYS A 85 24.04 -31.60 7.12
N LEU A 86 23.09 -30.86 6.54
CA LEU A 86 22.02 -30.16 7.26
C LEU A 86 20.76 -31.02 7.45
N GLY A 87 20.78 -32.28 6.99
CA GLY A 87 19.60 -33.16 7.00
C GLY A 87 18.45 -32.57 6.18
N LEU A 88 18.79 -31.93 5.05
CA LEU A 88 17.84 -31.46 4.05
C LEU A 88 17.74 -32.49 2.93
N VAL A 89 16.51 -32.76 2.50
CA VAL A 89 16.27 -33.54 1.28
C VAL A 89 16.45 -32.57 0.12
N ALA A 90 17.31 -32.90 -0.85
CA ALA A 90 17.39 -32.14 -2.08
C ALA A 90 15.99 -32.02 -2.67
N ALA A 91 15.56 -30.80 -2.96
CA ALA A 91 14.40 -30.57 -3.82
C ALA A 91 14.80 -31.05 -5.22
N GLN A 92 14.80 -32.38 -5.42
CA GLN A 92 15.04 -32.96 -6.71
C GLN A 92 13.91 -32.49 -7.62
N GLU A 93 14.26 -31.67 -8.60
CA GLU A 93 13.52 -31.60 -9.85
C GLU A 93 13.28 -33.04 -10.33
N GLY A 94 12.06 -33.54 -10.17
CA GLY A 94 11.69 -34.86 -10.66
C GLY A 94 11.11 -35.84 -9.65
N ARG A 95 11.20 -35.61 -8.32
CA ARG A 95 10.35 -36.38 -7.39
C ARG A 95 8.96 -35.75 -7.38
N ARG A 96 8.19 -36.03 -8.44
CA ARG A 96 6.74 -35.89 -8.40
C ARG A 96 6.27 -36.76 -7.24
N VAL A 97 6.00 -36.13 -6.10
CA VAL A 97 5.09 -36.70 -5.12
C VAL A 97 3.85 -37.08 -5.92
N PRO A 98 3.40 -38.34 -5.92
CA PRO A 98 2.15 -38.66 -6.58
C PRO A 98 1.12 -37.72 -5.95
N LEU A 99 0.57 -36.81 -6.76
CA LEU A 99 -0.58 -36.03 -6.36
C LEU A 99 -1.60 -37.06 -5.87
N ALA A 100 -1.95 -36.98 -4.59
CA ALA A 100 -3.03 -37.79 -4.05
C ALA A 100 -4.20 -37.66 -5.04
N ARG A 101 -4.78 -38.80 -5.43
CA ARG A 101 -5.95 -38.82 -6.31
C ARG A 101 -6.93 -37.80 -5.73
N GLU A 102 -7.33 -36.83 -6.54
CA GLU A 102 -8.23 -35.75 -6.13
C GLU A 102 -9.40 -36.43 -5.39
N ILE A 103 -9.43 -36.27 -4.07
CA ILE A 103 -10.67 -36.45 -3.34
C ILE A 103 -11.56 -35.41 -4.02
N PRO A 104 -12.75 -35.76 -4.54
CA PRO A 104 -13.70 -34.77 -4.99
C PRO A 104 -14.11 -33.99 -3.75
N ALA A 105 -13.29 -33.00 -3.41
CA ALA A 105 -13.61 -31.96 -2.49
C ALA A 105 -14.76 -31.24 -3.18
N PRO A 106 -15.96 -31.16 -2.57
CA PRO A 106 -16.94 -30.21 -3.06
C PRO A 106 -16.20 -28.88 -3.18
N ALA A 107 -16.35 -28.21 -4.33
CA ALA A 107 -15.69 -26.94 -4.63
C ALA A 107 -15.60 -26.12 -3.35
N PRO A 108 -14.41 -25.62 -2.93
CA PRO A 108 -14.29 -24.92 -1.68
C PRO A 108 -15.35 -23.83 -1.70
N ALA A 109 -16.37 -24.00 -0.87
CA ALA A 109 -17.38 -22.98 -0.71
C ALA A 109 -16.59 -21.71 -0.40
N PRO A 110 -16.82 -20.60 -1.12
CA PRO A 110 -16.11 -19.36 -0.86
C PRO A 110 -16.18 -19.15 0.65
N SER A 111 -15.01 -19.10 1.31
CA SER A 111 -14.98 -18.80 2.74
C SER A 111 -15.86 -17.57 2.90
N PRO A 112 -16.95 -17.64 3.69
CA PRO A 112 -17.87 -16.51 3.76
C PRO A 112 -17.02 -15.32 4.15
N VAL A 113 -17.03 -14.29 3.29
CA VAL A 113 -16.33 -13.04 3.54
C VAL A 113 -16.69 -12.65 4.95
N ARG A 114 -15.73 -12.79 5.88
CA ARG A 114 -16.00 -12.51 7.29
C ARG A 114 -16.47 -11.07 7.30
N ALA A 115 -17.74 -10.84 7.64
CA ALA A 115 -18.27 -9.50 7.72
C ALA A 115 -17.37 -8.73 8.70
N PRO A 116 -16.74 -7.63 8.28
CA PRO A 116 -15.84 -6.88 9.14
C PRO A 116 -16.59 -6.53 10.43
N THR A 117 -15.94 -6.69 11.57
CA THR A 117 -16.52 -6.36 12.88
C THR A 117 -16.90 -4.87 12.93
N GLU A 118 -17.83 -4.49 13.81
CA GLU A 118 -18.22 -3.08 13.93
C GLU A 118 -17.03 -2.15 14.22
N ALA A 119 -16.04 -2.62 14.97
CA ALA A 119 -14.82 -1.87 15.23
C ALA A 119 -14.00 -1.64 13.94
N GLU A 120 -13.82 -2.67 13.11
CA GLU A 120 -13.14 -2.58 11.82
C GLU A 120 -13.90 -1.70 10.83
N GLN A 121 -15.23 -1.77 10.83
CA GLN A 121 -16.08 -0.91 10.00
C GLN A 121 -15.97 0.56 10.42
N ARG A 122 -15.97 0.85 11.73
CA ARG A 122 -15.78 2.22 12.26
C ARG A 122 -14.38 2.75 11.94
N MET A 123 -13.34 1.94 12.11
CA MET A 123 -11.97 2.30 11.73
C MET A 123 -11.85 2.56 10.23
N ALA A 124 -12.43 1.69 9.39
CA ALA A 124 -12.44 1.85 7.94
C ALA A 124 -13.26 3.09 7.50
N ALA A 125 -14.36 3.40 8.17
CA ALA A 125 -15.16 4.60 7.91
C ALA A 125 -14.40 5.88 8.30
N ASN A 126 -13.63 5.85 9.39
CA ASN A 126 -12.76 6.96 9.80
C ASN A 126 -11.59 7.18 8.83
N MET A 127 -11.09 6.13 8.18
CA MET A 127 -10.02 6.21 7.17
C MET A 127 -10.54 6.41 5.75
N ALA A 128 -11.84 6.26 5.51
CA ALA A 128 -12.44 6.44 4.20
C ALA A 128 -12.47 7.93 3.81
N MET A 129 -12.14 8.21 2.55
CA MET A 129 -12.20 9.56 2.00
C MET A 129 -13.64 10.10 2.08
N GLN A 130 -13.88 11.10 2.94
CA GLN A 130 -15.16 11.80 2.97
C GLN A 130 -15.24 12.76 1.78
N PRO A 131 -16.44 13.00 1.20
CA PRO A 131 -16.56 13.91 0.07
C PRO A 131 -16.07 15.34 0.36
N LYS A 132 -16.27 15.84 1.59
CA LYS A 132 -15.77 17.18 1.97
C LYS A 132 -14.25 17.24 1.94
N ASP A 133 -13.58 16.32 2.62
CA ASP A 133 -12.11 16.19 2.60
C ASP A 133 -11.58 16.01 1.17
N ALA A 134 -12.29 15.23 0.34
CA ALA A 134 -11.95 15.06 -1.07
C ALA A 134 -12.01 16.37 -1.86
N ALA A 135 -13.04 17.20 -1.62
CA ALA A 135 -13.18 18.52 -2.24
C ALA A 135 -12.09 19.49 -1.74
N GLU A 136 -11.79 19.49 -0.45
CA GLU A 136 -10.72 20.32 0.12
C GLU A 136 -9.34 19.94 -0.42
N ILE A 137 -9.01 18.65 -0.49
CA ILE A 137 -7.74 18.17 -1.08
C ILE A 137 -7.66 18.51 -2.56
N HIS A 138 -8.77 18.34 -3.31
CA HIS A 138 -8.87 18.74 -4.70
C HIS A 138 -8.58 20.24 -4.87
N ASP A 139 -9.28 21.10 -4.14
CA ASP A 139 -9.13 22.56 -4.23
C ASP A 139 -7.73 23.01 -3.81
N MET A 140 -7.20 22.44 -2.73
CA MET A 140 -5.86 22.72 -2.23
C MET A 140 -4.80 22.40 -3.30
N PHE A 141 -4.91 21.25 -3.97
CA PHE A 141 -3.95 20.86 -5.01
C PHE A 141 -4.02 21.78 -6.24
N PHE A 142 -5.22 22.09 -6.75
CA PHE A 142 -5.35 22.89 -7.96
C PHE A 142 -5.06 24.39 -7.74
N ARG A 143 -5.24 24.92 -6.52
CA ARG A 143 -4.85 26.30 -6.17
C ARG A 143 -3.36 26.47 -5.87
N ALA A 144 -2.67 25.38 -5.49
CA ALA A 144 -1.27 25.41 -5.10
C ALA A 144 -0.33 25.62 -6.30
N GLY A 145 0.79 26.28 -6.05
CA GLY A 145 1.90 26.38 -7.01
C GLY A 145 2.74 25.09 -7.09
N PRO A 146 3.71 24.98 -8.02
CA PRO A 146 4.49 23.74 -8.23
C PRO A 146 5.20 23.21 -6.97
N SER A 147 5.85 24.08 -6.20
CA SER A 147 6.55 23.69 -4.96
C SER A 147 5.58 23.23 -3.87
N GLU A 148 4.44 23.90 -3.73
CA GLU A 148 3.39 23.54 -2.78
C GLU A 148 2.73 22.21 -3.16
N ARG A 149 2.47 21.98 -4.45
CA ARG A 149 1.97 20.70 -4.97
C ARG A 149 2.91 19.55 -4.65
N ALA A 150 4.22 19.74 -4.80
CA ALA A 150 5.20 18.73 -4.41
C ALA A 150 5.13 18.40 -2.91
N LEU A 151 4.94 19.42 -2.06
CA LEU A 151 4.76 19.23 -0.62
C LEU A 151 3.43 18.51 -0.29
N ILE A 152 2.34 18.89 -0.94
CA ILE A 152 1.04 18.21 -0.83
C ILE A 152 1.21 16.73 -1.16
N LEU A 153 1.82 16.40 -2.30
CA LEU A 153 2.05 15.02 -2.73
C LEU A 153 2.93 14.24 -1.74
N HIS A 154 3.96 14.88 -1.17
CA HIS A 154 4.79 14.29 -0.13
C HIS A 154 3.96 13.94 1.13
N ASN A 155 3.16 14.88 1.61
CA ASN A 155 2.30 14.69 2.78
C ASN A 155 1.21 13.64 2.52
N LEU A 156 0.67 13.60 1.30
CA LEU A 156 -0.33 12.62 0.89
C LEU A 156 0.17 11.16 0.98
N ALA A 157 1.49 10.93 0.87
CA ALA A 157 2.08 9.61 1.06
C ALA A 157 1.91 9.10 2.51
N GLN A 158 1.92 10.01 3.48
CA GLN A 158 1.95 9.68 4.91
C GLN A 158 0.57 9.69 5.57
N THR A 159 -0.49 10.03 4.83
CA THR A 159 -1.83 10.12 5.42
C THR A 159 -2.40 8.73 5.72
N PRO A 160 -3.27 8.63 6.75
CA PRO A 160 -4.05 7.43 7.03
C PRO A 160 -5.24 7.26 6.06
N LEU A 161 -5.46 8.18 5.11
CA LEU A 161 -6.60 8.14 4.20
C LEU A 161 -6.48 6.95 3.25
N LYS A 162 -7.63 6.32 2.98
CA LYS A 162 -7.71 5.18 2.07
C LYS A 162 -7.45 5.62 0.63
N ALA A 163 -6.41 5.05 0.03
CA ALA A 163 -6.07 5.24 -1.37
C ALA A 163 -7.11 4.61 -2.32
N ALA A 164 -7.23 5.14 -3.54
CA ALA A 164 -8.04 4.54 -4.58
C ALA A 164 -7.52 3.12 -4.95
N PRO A 165 -8.40 2.19 -5.36
CA PRO A 165 -7.96 0.92 -5.90
C PRO A 165 -7.17 1.13 -7.19
N ARG A 166 -6.17 0.28 -7.42
CA ARG A 166 -5.40 0.25 -8.67
C ARG A 166 -6.31 -0.14 -9.84
N ILE A 167 -5.97 0.40 -11.01
CA ILE A 167 -6.63 0.04 -12.26
C ILE A 167 -6.07 -1.31 -12.71
N PRO A 168 -6.92 -2.25 -13.18
CA PRO A 168 -6.44 -3.52 -13.72
C PRO A 168 -5.42 -3.32 -14.84
N THR A 169 -4.32 -4.07 -14.82
CA THR A 169 -3.15 -3.88 -15.69
C THR A 169 -3.49 -3.91 -17.19
N VAL A 170 -4.40 -4.78 -17.60
CA VAL A 170 -4.85 -4.88 -19.00
C VAL A 170 -5.57 -3.60 -19.43
N ARG A 171 -6.42 -3.05 -18.57
CA ARG A 171 -7.15 -1.80 -18.84
C ARG A 171 -6.19 -0.61 -18.86
N ALA A 172 -5.26 -0.56 -17.90
CA ALA A 172 -4.24 0.49 -17.83
C ALA A 172 -3.35 0.51 -19.09
N LYS A 173 -2.87 -0.65 -19.56
CA LYS A 173 -2.06 -0.74 -20.79
C LYS A 173 -2.81 -0.21 -22.01
N ARG A 174 -4.08 -0.59 -22.17
CA ARG A 174 -4.93 -0.09 -23.27
C ARG A 174 -5.11 1.43 -23.17
N ALA A 175 -5.40 1.94 -21.99
CA ALA A 175 -5.56 3.38 -21.75
C ALA A 175 -4.29 4.17 -22.12
N ILE A 176 -3.12 3.69 -21.66
CA ILE A 176 -1.82 4.33 -21.96
C ILE A 176 -1.58 4.42 -23.47
N GLN A 177 -1.88 3.36 -24.22
CA GLN A 177 -1.74 3.35 -25.68
C GLN A 177 -2.65 4.41 -26.35
N ILE A 178 -3.91 4.50 -25.92
CA ILE A 178 -4.88 5.47 -26.47
C ILE A 178 -4.45 6.90 -26.12
N LEU A 179 -4.02 7.13 -24.87
CA LEU A 179 -3.52 8.43 -24.40
C LEU A 179 -2.27 8.86 -25.19
N GLU A 180 -1.34 7.96 -25.48
CA GLU A 180 -0.18 8.27 -26.32
C GLU A 180 -0.57 8.63 -27.75
N MET A 181 -1.50 7.89 -28.36
CA MET A 181 -1.98 8.21 -29.70
C MET A 181 -2.68 9.56 -29.74
N ALA A 182 -3.55 9.85 -28.76
CA ALA A 182 -4.22 11.15 -28.64
C ALA A 182 -3.20 12.29 -28.40
N ALA A 183 -2.17 12.04 -27.59
CA ALA A 183 -1.08 12.98 -27.37
C ALA A 183 -0.31 13.32 -28.64
N ILE A 184 0.03 12.30 -29.45
CA ILE A 184 0.73 12.48 -30.73
C ILE A 184 -0.16 13.21 -31.74
N ALA A 185 -1.46 12.93 -31.75
CA ALA A 185 -2.42 13.59 -32.63
C ALA A 185 -2.78 15.02 -32.20
N GLY A 186 -2.40 15.44 -30.97
CA GLY A 186 -2.83 16.71 -30.39
C GLY A 186 -4.33 16.76 -30.06
N ASP A 187 -4.98 15.60 -29.92
CA ASP A 187 -6.42 15.48 -29.68
C ASP A 187 -6.72 15.59 -28.19
N VAL A 188 -6.88 16.83 -27.73
CA VAL A 188 -7.13 17.18 -26.32
C VAL A 188 -8.45 16.62 -25.81
N GLU A 189 -9.49 16.61 -26.64
CA GLU A 189 -10.81 16.12 -26.26
C GLU A 189 -10.79 14.62 -26.02
N ASN A 190 -10.25 13.84 -26.97
CA ASN A 190 -10.15 12.40 -26.83
C ASN A 190 -9.20 12.00 -25.70
N PHE A 191 -8.11 12.75 -25.51
CA PHE A 191 -7.20 12.54 -24.38
C PHE A 191 -7.93 12.72 -23.04
N ALA A 192 -8.71 13.79 -22.88
CA ALA A 192 -9.48 14.05 -21.66
C ALA A 192 -10.56 12.99 -21.42
N LEU A 193 -11.25 12.55 -22.47
CA LEU A 193 -12.27 11.49 -22.40
C LEU A 193 -11.66 10.16 -21.94
N GLU A 194 -10.60 9.70 -22.60
CA GLU A 194 -9.93 8.45 -22.23
C GLU A 194 -9.35 8.52 -20.80
N LEU A 195 -8.77 9.66 -20.42
CA LEU A 195 -8.26 9.87 -19.06
C LEU A 195 -9.40 9.78 -18.03
N GLY A 196 -10.53 10.41 -18.34
CA GLY A 196 -11.74 10.37 -17.53
C GLY A 196 -12.27 8.96 -17.34
N ASP A 197 -12.44 8.21 -18.42
CA ASP A 197 -12.99 6.86 -18.41
C ASP A 197 -12.06 5.86 -17.72
N SER A 198 -10.76 5.94 -17.98
CA SER A 198 -9.78 5.01 -17.42
C SER A 198 -9.54 5.26 -15.93
N LEU A 199 -9.55 6.52 -15.49
CA LEU A 199 -9.41 6.88 -14.08
C LEU A 199 -10.75 7.02 -13.34
N ILE A 200 -11.90 6.83 -14.01
CA ILE A 200 -13.24 7.01 -13.44
C ILE A 200 -13.38 8.42 -12.82
N LEU A 201 -12.98 9.45 -13.58
CA LEU A 201 -13.05 10.83 -13.14
C LEU A 201 -14.28 11.54 -13.72
N PRO A 202 -14.88 12.49 -12.99
CA PRO A 202 -15.83 13.42 -13.58
C PRO A 202 -15.18 14.20 -14.74
N SER A 203 -15.92 14.41 -15.83
CA SER A 203 -15.39 15.06 -17.05
C SER A 203 -14.74 16.43 -16.78
N ARG A 204 -15.32 17.22 -15.86
CA ARG A 204 -14.73 18.50 -15.42
C ARG A 204 -13.34 18.33 -14.83
N VAL A 205 -13.13 17.29 -14.02
CA VAL A 205 -11.85 17.04 -13.35
C VAL A 205 -10.82 16.51 -14.35
N ALA A 206 -11.24 15.65 -15.29
CA ALA A 206 -10.37 15.21 -16.38
C ALA A 206 -9.89 16.39 -17.24
N ALA A 207 -10.79 17.31 -17.61
CA ALA A 207 -10.43 18.54 -18.30
C ALA A 207 -9.47 19.41 -17.49
N GLN A 208 -9.73 19.62 -16.19
CA GLN A 208 -8.81 20.37 -15.31
C GLN A 208 -7.40 19.75 -15.22
N ILE A 209 -7.28 18.42 -15.23
CA ILE A 209 -5.97 17.75 -15.24
C ILE A 209 -5.25 18.00 -16.56
N VAL A 210 -5.98 17.91 -17.68
CA VAL A 210 -5.45 18.14 -19.02
C VAL A 210 -5.02 19.59 -19.20
N ASP A 211 -5.82 20.54 -18.72
CA ASP A 211 -5.56 21.98 -18.82
C ASP A 211 -4.53 22.50 -17.81
N ASP A 212 -4.10 21.66 -16.85
CA ASP A 212 -3.16 22.06 -15.79
C ASP A 212 -1.82 22.54 -16.38
N PRO A 213 -1.48 23.84 -16.32
CA PRO A 213 -0.33 24.38 -17.05
C PRO A 213 1.00 23.82 -16.56
N GLY A 214 1.10 23.50 -15.26
CA GLY A 214 2.31 22.97 -14.65
C GLY A 214 2.56 21.49 -14.93
N GLY A 215 1.54 20.73 -15.36
CA GLY A 215 1.65 19.31 -15.71
C GLY A 215 1.77 18.36 -14.53
N GLU A 216 1.79 18.84 -13.28
CA GLU A 216 1.87 17.98 -12.10
C GLU A 216 0.59 17.15 -11.93
N ALA A 217 -0.57 17.69 -12.27
CA ALA A 217 -1.83 16.93 -12.26
C ALA A 217 -1.75 15.75 -13.25
N LEU A 218 -1.15 15.97 -14.41
CA LEU A 218 -0.97 14.93 -15.42
C LEU A 218 0.03 13.85 -14.96
N ALA A 219 1.11 14.25 -14.29
CA ALA A 219 2.05 13.32 -13.66
C ALA A 219 1.36 12.41 -12.63
N VAL A 220 0.48 12.98 -11.79
CA VAL A 220 -0.32 12.21 -10.83
C VAL A 220 -1.25 11.22 -11.53
N ALA A 221 -1.95 11.67 -12.57
CA ALA A 221 -2.87 10.84 -13.33
C ALA A 221 -2.15 9.67 -14.04
N ALA A 222 -1.01 9.95 -14.68
CA ALA A 222 -0.14 8.95 -15.30
C ALA A 222 0.39 7.94 -14.27
N ARG A 223 0.80 8.40 -13.09
CA ARG A 223 1.29 7.54 -12.01
C ARG A 223 0.17 6.62 -11.49
N ALA A 224 -1.05 7.12 -11.37
CA ALA A 224 -2.19 6.31 -10.96
C ALA A 224 -2.59 5.24 -12.00
N LEU A 225 -2.26 5.45 -13.28
CA LEU A 225 -2.37 4.46 -14.36
C LEU A 225 -1.21 3.46 -14.39
N ASP A 226 -0.22 3.58 -13.50
CA ASP A 226 1.01 2.77 -13.55
C ASP A 226 1.75 2.94 -14.88
N MET A 227 1.73 4.17 -15.42
CA MET A 227 2.33 4.47 -16.72
C MET A 227 3.87 4.39 -16.66
N PRO A 228 4.53 3.70 -17.60
CA PRO A 228 5.99 3.71 -17.64
C PRO A 228 6.53 5.12 -17.96
N SER A 229 7.65 5.51 -17.33
CA SER A 229 8.26 6.84 -17.53
C SER A 229 8.49 7.21 -19.02
N PRO A 230 8.90 6.28 -19.92
CA PRO A 230 9.05 6.61 -21.33
C PRO A 230 7.74 7.00 -22.04
N ASN A 231 6.59 6.47 -21.63
CA ASN A 231 5.29 6.85 -22.19
C ASN A 231 4.89 8.23 -21.69
N PHE A 232 5.09 8.50 -20.39
CA PHE A 232 4.83 9.81 -19.80
C PHE A 232 5.69 10.91 -20.45
N GLN A 233 6.99 10.67 -20.66
CA GLN A 233 7.87 11.62 -21.33
C GLN A 233 7.44 11.91 -22.78
N ARG A 234 6.99 10.91 -23.54
CA ARG A 234 6.42 11.12 -24.88
C ARG A 234 5.18 12.00 -24.83
N ILE A 235 4.26 11.72 -23.90
CA ILE A 235 3.06 12.54 -23.70
C ILE A 235 3.45 14.00 -23.37
N LEU A 236 4.43 14.23 -22.48
CA LEU A 236 4.89 15.59 -22.18
C LEU A 236 5.41 16.34 -23.42
N LEU A 237 6.16 15.65 -24.28
CA LEU A 237 6.75 16.25 -25.48
C LEU A 237 5.72 16.57 -26.56
N PHE A 238 4.73 15.71 -26.76
CA PHE A 238 3.77 15.85 -27.87
C PHE A 238 2.46 16.53 -27.48
N PHE A 239 1.96 16.32 -26.26
CA PHE A 239 0.64 16.79 -25.86
C PHE A 239 0.62 18.23 -25.32
N LYS A 240 1.71 18.67 -24.69
CA LYS A 240 1.82 20.03 -24.12
C LYS A 240 2.98 20.78 -24.76
N PRO A 241 2.78 21.44 -25.93
CA PRO A 241 3.84 22.17 -26.61
C PRO A 241 4.54 23.22 -25.74
N ALA A 242 3.81 23.89 -24.84
CA ALA A 242 4.38 24.84 -23.88
C ALA A 242 5.38 24.19 -22.89
N ILE A 243 5.16 22.93 -22.54
CA ILE A 243 6.08 22.16 -21.68
C ILE A 243 7.19 21.55 -22.55
N GLY A 244 6.82 20.90 -23.67
CA GLY A 244 7.74 20.22 -24.57
C GLY A 244 8.80 21.13 -25.21
N THR A 245 8.53 22.43 -25.33
CA THR A 245 9.51 23.41 -25.82
C THR A 245 10.50 23.89 -24.74
N SER A 246 10.24 23.59 -23.46
CA SER A 246 11.12 23.97 -22.34
C SER A 246 11.79 22.75 -21.74
N VAL A 247 13.09 22.60 -22.01
CA VAL A 247 13.91 21.53 -21.46
C VAL A 247 13.84 21.49 -19.93
N ASN A 248 13.85 22.66 -19.27
CA ASN A 248 13.75 22.76 -17.82
C ASN A 248 12.43 22.20 -17.28
N GLU A 249 11.31 22.48 -17.94
CA GLU A 249 9.99 22.00 -17.52
C GLU A 249 9.87 20.48 -17.70
N VAL A 250 10.36 19.95 -18.84
CA VAL A 250 10.39 18.50 -19.11
C VAL A 250 11.24 17.76 -18.05
N TYR A 251 12.44 18.26 -17.74
CA TYR A 251 13.28 17.66 -16.69
C TYR A 251 12.66 17.79 -15.30
N ARG A 252 12.05 18.94 -14.96
CA ARG A 252 11.35 19.12 -13.68
C ARG A 252 10.25 18.09 -13.52
N LEU A 253 9.40 17.93 -14.53
CA LEU A 253 8.27 17.00 -14.48
C LEU A 253 8.70 15.54 -14.53
N SER A 254 9.70 15.17 -15.33
CA SER A 254 10.24 13.80 -15.30
C SER A 254 10.78 13.47 -13.91
N ARG A 255 11.53 14.39 -13.27
CA ARG A 255 12.06 14.18 -11.93
C ARG A 255 10.98 14.11 -10.85
N LEU A 256 9.94 14.92 -10.97
CA LEU A 256 8.75 14.84 -10.12
C LEU A 256 8.08 13.49 -10.29
N TYR A 257 7.88 13.06 -11.54
CA TYR A 257 7.25 11.79 -11.86
C TYR A 257 8.02 10.60 -11.29
N ASP A 258 9.33 10.55 -11.45
CA ASP A 258 10.18 9.45 -10.97
C ASP A 258 10.21 9.34 -9.43
N ARG A 259 9.99 10.45 -8.73
CA ARG A 259 9.93 10.51 -7.26
C ARG A 259 8.52 10.38 -6.69
N LEU A 260 7.50 10.51 -7.53
CA LEU A 260 6.11 10.49 -7.09
C LEU A 260 5.76 9.09 -6.59
N SER A 261 5.33 9.02 -5.32
CA SER A 261 4.90 7.75 -4.75
C SER A 261 3.56 7.32 -5.33
N ASP A 262 3.43 6.01 -5.57
CA ASP A 262 2.18 5.42 -6.02
C ASP A 262 1.03 5.70 -5.05
N ARG A 263 1.32 5.70 -3.75
CA ARG A 263 0.32 5.95 -2.70
C ARG A 263 -0.21 7.39 -2.79
N SER A 264 0.66 8.38 -2.93
CA SER A 264 0.26 9.79 -3.09
C SER A 264 -0.67 9.95 -4.28
N ALA A 265 -0.32 9.33 -5.42
CA ALA A 265 -1.12 9.41 -6.64
C ALA A 265 -2.51 8.78 -6.45
N LEU A 266 -2.58 7.62 -5.79
CA LEU A 266 -3.85 6.94 -5.54
C LEU A 266 -4.72 7.63 -4.48
N VAL A 267 -4.14 8.26 -3.46
CA VAL A 267 -4.90 9.08 -2.49
C VAL A 267 -5.44 10.32 -3.18
N LEU A 268 -4.64 11.00 -3.99
CA LEU A 268 -5.10 12.17 -4.74
C LEU A 268 -6.15 11.79 -5.79
N LEU A 269 -6.03 10.61 -6.44
CA LEU A 269 -7.07 10.06 -7.31
C LEU A 269 -8.39 9.79 -6.54
N ALA A 270 -8.31 9.33 -5.29
CA ALA A 270 -9.51 9.16 -4.47
C ALA A 270 -10.20 10.50 -4.18
N ALA A 271 -9.42 11.55 -3.88
CA ALA A 271 -9.93 12.92 -3.74
C ALA A 271 -10.55 13.43 -5.06
N TRP A 272 -9.82 13.23 -6.16
CA TRP A 272 -10.26 13.09 -7.56
C TRP A 272 -11.74 12.76 -7.75
N ARG A 273 -12.04 11.51 -7.40
CA ARG A 273 -13.36 10.90 -7.60
C ARG A 273 -14.41 11.41 -6.63
N GLY A 274 -13.99 11.81 -5.42
CA GLY A 274 -14.88 12.20 -4.34
C GLY A 274 -15.31 13.67 -4.36
N SER A 275 -14.56 14.56 -5.03
CA SER A 275 -14.78 16.01 -4.96
C SER A 275 -16.15 16.45 -5.50
N THR A 276 -16.67 15.77 -6.52
CA THR A 276 -17.99 16.08 -7.09
C THR A 276 -19.16 15.61 -6.22
N LEU A 277 -18.96 14.57 -5.40
CA LEU A 277 -20.00 14.05 -4.50
C LEU A 277 -20.31 15.02 -3.35
N ALA A 278 -19.37 15.89 -2.96
CA ALA A 278 -19.61 16.93 -1.97
C ALA A 278 -20.56 18.00 -2.49
N VAL A 279 -20.34 18.44 -3.73
CA VAL A 279 -21.13 19.49 -4.38
C VAL A 279 -22.57 19.02 -4.63
N THR A 280 -22.76 17.78 -5.06
CA THR A 280 -24.11 17.23 -5.26
C THR A 280 -24.85 17.01 -3.95
N ARG A 281 -24.18 16.52 -2.90
CA ARG A 281 -24.78 16.39 -1.56
C ARG A 281 -25.21 17.74 -0.99
N ALA A 282 -24.38 18.78 -1.10
CA ALA A 282 -24.73 20.12 -0.61
C ALA A 282 -25.98 20.70 -1.30
N LYS A 283 -26.16 20.43 -2.59
CA LYS A 283 -27.34 20.88 -3.36
C LYS A 283 -28.63 20.14 -3.00
N TYR A 284 -28.53 18.91 -2.50
CA TYR A 284 -29.67 18.04 -2.18
C TYR A 284 -29.64 17.58 -0.72
N GLN A 285 -29.39 18.49 0.22
CA GLN A 285 -29.61 18.20 1.64
C GLN A 285 -31.09 18.45 1.98
N SER A 286 -31.83 17.39 2.27
CA SER A 286 -33.18 17.52 2.81
C SER A 286 -33.09 18.07 4.24
N ALA A 287 -33.91 19.09 4.56
CA ALA A 287 -33.93 19.78 5.86
C ALA A 287 -34.28 18.86 7.06
N LEU A 288 -34.58 17.58 6.83
CA LEU A 288 -34.94 16.59 7.85
C LEU A 288 -33.75 15.76 8.36
N HIS A 289 -32.60 15.74 7.65
CA HIS A 289 -31.49 14.84 7.99
C HIS A 289 -30.71 15.24 9.26
N ASP A 290 -30.67 16.53 9.62
CA ASP A 290 -30.00 16.99 10.85
C ASP A 290 -30.87 16.81 12.11
N GLY A 291 -32.20 16.75 11.96
CA GLY A 291 -33.13 16.64 13.09
C GLY A 291 -33.03 15.31 13.85
N GLU A 292 -32.79 14.20 13.16
CA GLU A 292 -32.70 12.87 13.79
C GLU A 292 -31.39 12.66 14.55
N ARG A 293 -30.26 13.17 14.02
CA ARG A 293 -28.95 13.07 14.71
C ARG A 293 -28.88 13.95 15.95
N GLN A 294 -29.54 15.11 15.94
CA GLN A 294 -29.60 16.00 17.10
C GLN A 294 -30.56 15.48 18.18
N ARG A 295 -31.72 14.90 17.79
CA ARG A 295 -32.65 14.26 18.74
C ARG A 295 -32.07 13.02 19.41
N ALA A 296 -31.27 12.23 18.72
CA ALA A 296 -30.61 11.06 19.30
C ALA A 296 -29.61 11.44 20.43
N ARG A 297 -29.07 12.66 20.43
CA ARG A 297 -28.20 13.17 21.50
C ARG A 297 -28.95 13.84 22.65
N ALA A 298 -30.16 14.36 22.41
CA ALA A 298 -30.94 15.06 23.42
C ALA A 298 -31.77 14.14 24.36
N GLY A 299 -31.93 12.86 24.02
CA GLY A 299 -32.78 11.92 24.78
C GLY A 299 -32.11 11.20 25.97
N ALA A 300 -30.80 11.37 26.19
CA ALA A 300 -30.05 10.51 27.12
C ALA A 300 -29.88 11.05 28.55
N ASN A 301 -30.44 12.21 28.91
CA ASN A 301 -30.38 12.74 30.27
C ASN A 301 -31.77 13.14 30.78
N GLN A 302 -32.64 12.16 31.05
CA GLN A 302 -33.65 12.29 32.10
C GLN A 302 -33.54 11.10 33.04
N THR A 303 -32.77 11.29 34.10
CA THR A 303 -32.75 10.44 35.28
C THR A 303 -34.15 10.47 35.90
N ARG A 304 -34.97 9.46 35.63
CA ARG A 304 -36.20 9.19 36.40
C ARG A 304 -35.79 8.83 37.83
N PRO A 305 -36.32 9.49 38.88
CA PRO A 305 -36.17 8.99 40.24
C PRO A 305 -36.94 7.68 40.37
N GLY A 306 -36.26 6.61 40.78
CA GLY A 306 -36.88 5.32 41.05
C GLY A 306 -37.83 5.43 42.25
N VAL A 307 -39.10 5.09 42.02
CA VAL A 307 -40.10 4.94 43.08
C VAL A 307 -39.79 3.64 43.83
N GLN A 308 -39.48 3.77 45.12
CA GLN A 308 -39.32 2.67 46.05
C GLN A 308 -40.71 2.16 46.49
N PRO A 309 -41.04 0.87 46.33
CA PRO A 309 -42.32 0.34 46.78
C PRO A 309 -42.27 0.07 48.29
N GLY A 310 -43.05 0.82 49.08
CA GLY A 310 -43.25 0.53 50.50
C GLY A 310 -43.30 1.75 51.42
N SER A 311 -44.20 2.70 51.17
CA SER A 311 -44.52 3.75 52.15
C SER A 311 -45.97 4.15 51.96
N SER A 312 -46.83 3.67 52.86
CA SER A 312 -48.25 3.99 52.95
C SER A 312 -48.45 5.49 53.20
N PRO A 313 -49.38 6.16 52.51
CA PRO A 313 -49.68 7.55 52.81
C PRO A 313 -50.45 7.65 54.14
N THR A 314 -50.01 8.57 55.00
CA THR A 314 -50.73 9.01 56.20
C THR A 314 -52.09 9.59 55.81
N VAL A 315 -53.16 8.95 56.28
CA VAL A 315 -54.52 9.47 56.28
C VAL A 315 -54.58 10.68 57.21
N ARG A 316 -54.87 11.86 56.66
CA ARG A 316 -55.18 13.06 57.45
C ARG A 316 -56.68 13.08 57.73
N THR A 317 -57.08 12.62 58.90
CA THR A 317 -58.37 12.93 59.52
C THR A 317 -58.30 14.32 60.14
N GLY A 318 -59.35 15.12 59.93
CA GLY A 318 -59.46 16.47 60.48
C GLY A 318 -60.71 17.18 59.97
N THR A 319 -61.85 16.79 60.54
CA THR A 319 -63.16 17.43 60.44
C THR A 319 -63.31 18.59 61.43
N GLY A 320 -64.16 19.56 61.09
CA GLY A 320 -64.76 20.56 61.99
C GLY A 320 -64.31 21.99 61.68
N GLY A 321 -65.14 22.99 61.41
CA GLY A 321 -66.60 23.20 61.38
C GLY A 321 -66.79 24.65 60.87
N SER A 322 -67.73 24.94 59.96
CA SER A 322 -69.12 25.37 60.22
C SER A 322 -69.33 26.89 60.36
N SER A 323 -70.42 27.33 59.71
CA SER A 323 -71.22 28.57 59.85
C SER A 323 -70.82 29.74 58.92
N GLU A 324 -71.52 29.95 57.79
CA GLU A 324 -72.84 30.61 57.61
C GLU A 324 -72.82 32.12 57.86
N ARG A 325 -72.79 32.93 56.78
CA ARG A 325 -73.91 33.72 56.22
C ARG A 325 -73.39 34.69 55.17
#